data_AF-A0A1L5KWW6-F1
#
_entry.id   AF-A0A1L5KWW6-F1
#
_cell.length_a   1.000
_cell.length_b   1.000
_cell.length_c   1.000
_cell.angle_alpha   90.00
_cell.angle_beta   90.00
_cell.angle_gamma   90.00
#
_symmetry.space_group_name_H-M   'P 1'
#
loop_
_entity.id
_entity.type
_entity.pdbx_description
1 polymer ?
#
loop_
_entity_poly.entity_id
_entity_poly.type
_entity_poly.pdbx_seq_one_letter_code
_entity_poly.pdbx_strand_id
1 'polypeptide(L)' 'HVPVIKELISRTPYPAPIVRLNPEVKNFYDFTTDDLIVENYQTWPQIKNIPIAI' A
#
# COMPACT_ATOMS: atom_id res chain seq x y z
N HIS A 1 -19.59 -5.64 1.43
CA HIS A 1 -18.53 -4.75 0.91
C HIS A 1 -19.07 -3.46 0.25
N VAL A 2 -20.24 -3.45 -0.43
CA VAL A 2 -20.74 -2.29 -1.22
C VAL A 2 -20.72 -0.91 -0.52
N PRO A 3 -21.22 -0.74 0.72
CA PRO A 3 -21.21 0.59 1.38
C PRO A 3 -19.78 1.13 1.63
N VAL A 4 -18.86 0.25 2.02
CA VAL A 4 -17.44 0.57 2.25
C VAL A 4 -16.74 1.03 0.98
N ILE A 5 -17.06 0.41 -0.16
CA ILE A 5 -16.48 0.80 -1.46
C ILE A 5 -16.95 2.20 -1.88
N LYS A 6 -18.23 2.53 -1.64
CA LYS A 6 -18.74 3.89 -1.93
C LYS A 6 -18.02 4.96 -1.12
N GLU A 7 -17.74 4.69 0.16
CA GLU A 7 -16.93 5.57 1.00
C GLU A 7 -15.51 5.73 0.44
N LEU A 8 -14.82 4.64 0.11
CA LEU A 8 -13.46 4.68 -0.42
C LEU A 8 -13.35 5.51 -1.70
N ILE A 9 -14.29 5.33 -2.63
CA ILE A 9 -14.32 6.07 -3.91
C ILE A 9 -14.51 7.57 -3.69
N SER A 10 -15.19 7.98 -2.61
CA SER A 10 -15.44 9.39 -2.30
C SER A 10 -14.22 10.12 -1.71
N ARG A 11 -13.18 9.38 -1.28
CA ARG A 11 -11.98 9.96 -0.66
C ARG A 11 -11.12 10.65 -1.72
N THR A 12 -10.63 11.85 -1.41
CA THR A 12 -9.69 12.56 -2.29
C THR A 12 -8.38 11.76 -2.43
N PRO A 13 -7.90 11.49 -3.65
CA PRO A 13 -6.62 10.81 -3.84
C PRO A 13 -5.45 11.66 -3.33
N TYR A 14 -4.47 11.01 -2.69
CA TYR A 14 -3.17 11.62 -2.42
C TYR A 14 -2.21 11.41 -3.60
N PRO A 15 -1.12 12.21 -3.70
CA PRO A 15 -0.05 11.93 -4.63
C PRO A 15 0.48 10.49 -4.48
N ALA A 16 0.93 9.90 -5.59
CA ALA A 16 1.50 8.56 -5.56
C ALA A 16 2.80 8.55 -4.72
N PRO A 17 3.03 7.49 -3.92
CA PRO A 17 4.31 7.32 -3.22
C PRO A 17 5.43 7.02 -4.21
N ILE A 18 6.66 7.13 -3.74
CA ILE A 18 7.84 6.64 -4.46
C ILE A 18 8.21 5.30 -3.84
N VAL A 19 8.32 4.26 -4.66
CA VAL A 19 8.79 2.95 -4.23
C VAL A 19 10.19 2.73 -4.82
N ARG A 20 11.13 2.36 -3.95
CA ARG A 20 12.52 2.07 -4.31
C ARG A 20 12.92 0.72 -3.76
N LEU A 21 13.78 0.03 -4.50
CA LEU A 21 14.46 -1.17 -4.03
C LEU A 21 15.90 -0.81 -3.66
N ASN A 22 16.45 -1.46 -2.64
CA ASN A 22 17.86 -1.35 -2.29
C ASN A 22 18.73 -1.73 -3.51
N PRO A 23 19.55 -0.81 -4.06
CA PRO A 23 20.34 -1.06 -5.25
C PRO A 23 21.50 -2.02 -4.99
N GLU A 24 21.91 -2.26 -3.74
CA GLU A 24 23.04 -3.13 -3.41
C GLU A 24 22.68 -4.62 -3.53
N VAL A 25 21.40 -4.98 -3.44
CA VAL A 25 20.94 -6.35 -3.61
C VAL A 25 20.90 -6.70 -5.10
N LYS A 26 21.69 -7.71 -5.51
CA LYS A 26 21.82 -8.13 -6.91
C LYS A 26 21.20 -9.49 -7.22
N ASN A 27 20.75 -10.22 -6.22
CA ASN A 27 20.09 -11.51 -6.35
C ASN A 27 18.64 -11.40 -5.88
N PHE A 28 17.71 -11.93 -6.68
CA PHE A 28 16.28 -11.85 -6.42
C PHE A 28 15.87 -12.50 -5.08
N TYR A 29 16.55 -13.57 -4.66
CA TYR A 29 16.19 -14.28 -3.42
C TYR A 29 16.80 -13.68 -2.15
N ASP A 30 17.67 -12.68 -2.29
CA ASP A 30 18.34 -12.04 -1.14
C ASP A 30 17.56 -10.82 -0.62
N PHE A 31 16.48 -10.40 -1.31
CA PHE A 31 15.63 -9.30 -0.87
C PHE A 31 14.88 -9.64 0.42
N THR A 32 14.88 -8.68 1.34
CA THR A 32 14.10 -8.70 2.58
C THR A 32 13.11 -7.54 2.61
N THR A 33 12.24 -7.48 3.62
CA THR A 33 11.33 -6.34 3.79
C THR A 33 12.04 -5.01 4.00
N ASP A 34 13.27 -5.04 4.51
CA ASP A 34 14.07 -3.83 4.79
C ASP A 34 14.61 -3.20 3.50
N ASP A 35 14.64 -3.96 2.39
CA ASP A 35 15.11 -3.50 1.09
C ASP A 35 14.01 -2.81 0.25
N LEU A 36 12.76 -2.82 0.72
CA LEU A 36 11.63 -2.15 0.08
C LEU A 36 11.34 -0.83 0.78
N ILE A 37 11.72 0.27 0.14
CA ILE A 37 11.60 1.61 0.70
C ILE A 37 10.39 2.28 0.05
N VAL A 38 9.47 2.76 0.89
CA VAL A 38 8.29 3.52 0.46
C VAL A 38 8.37 4.93 1.02
N GLU A 39 8.63 5.89 0.15
CA GLU A 39 8.79 7.30 0.50
C GLU A 39 7.49 8.07 0.22
N ASN A 40 7.21 9.06 1.08
CA ASN A 40 6.04 9.95 0.96
C ASN A 40 4.69 9.21 0.91
N TYR A 41 4.59 8.05 1.56
CA TYR A 41 3.33 7.29 1.62
C TYR A 41 2.32 8.01 2.50
N GLN A 42 1.25 8.50 1.86
CA GLN A 42 0.10 9.11 2.52
C GLN A 42 -1.12 8.22 2.33
N THR A 43 -1.85 7.99 3.40
CA THR A 43 -3.04 7.13 3.37
C THR A 43 -4.14 7.69 4.25
N TRP A 44 -5.37 7.36 3.88
CA TRP A 44 -6.55 7.62 4.70
C TRP A 44 -6.65 6.59 5.83
N PRO A 45 -7.45 6.86 6.88
CA PRO A 45 -7.74 5.87 7.91
C PRO A 45 -8.17 4.53 7.30
N GLN A 46 -7.50 3.47 7.74
CA GLN A 46 -7.76 2.11 7.25
C GLN A 46 -9.19 1.70 7.62
N ILE A 47 -9.94 1.22 6.63
CA ILE A 47 -11.23 0.59 6.90
C ILE A 47 -10.98 -0.84 7.38
N LYS A 48 -11.43 -1.14 8.59
CA LYS A 48 -11.30 -2.45 9.22
C LYS A 48 -12.60 -3.26 9.01
N ASN A 49 -12.52 -4.59 9.13
CA ASN A 49 -13.67 -5.50 9.14
C ASN A 49 -14.50 -5.52 7.83
N ILE A 50 -13.82 -5.50 6.68
CA ILE A 50 -14.48 -5.78 5.40
C ILE A 50 -14.88 -7.26 5.39
N PRO A 51 -16.17 -7.62 5.22
CA PRO A 51 -16.59 -9.01 5.22
C PRO A 51 -15.96 -9.73 4.02
N ILE A 52 -15.21 -10.79 4.33
CA ILE A 52 -14.61 -11.71 3.36
C ILE A 52 -15.67 -12.76 3.04
N ALA A 53 -15.97 -12.97 1.76
CA ALA A 53 -16.78 -14.11 1.35
C ALA A 53 -15.89 -15.36 1.40
N ILE A 54 -16.38 -16.41 2.07
CA ILE A 54 -15.77 -17.75 2.13
C ILE A 54 -16.35 -18.58 0.98
#